data_AF-A0A1N7ATX0-F1
#
_entry.id   AF-A0A1N7ATX0-F1
#
_cell.length_a   1.000
_cell.length_b   1.000
_cell.length_c   1.000
_cell.angle_alpha   90.00
_cell.angle_beta   90.00
_cell.angle_gamma   90.00
#
_symmetry.space_group_name_H-M   'P 1'
#
loop_
_entity.id
_entity.type
_entity.pdbx_description
1 polymer ?
#
loop_
_entity_poly.entity_id
_entity_poly.type
_entity_poly.pdbx_seq_one_letter_code
_entity_poly.pdbx_strand_id
1 'polypeptide(L)'
;MFALVAAVEDYPKFLPWCGAVEIRERGENTIVASVGIHYHGVRQSFTTSNENVPFSSIKMKLVDGPFKTLDGVWTFKALREDACKIELDLHYEFSSRVLEQIIGPVFGMIANSMVDSFCKRAETVYG
;
A
#
# COMPACT_ATOMS: atom_id res chain seq x y z
N MET A 1 13.50 2.26 -5.13
CA MET A 1 12.23 1.53 -4.92
C MET A 1 11.79 1.47 -3.46
N PHE A 2 12.54 0.83 -2.55
CA PHE A 2 12.13 0.71 -1.12
C PHE A 2 11.66 2.03 -0.51
N ALA A 3 12.41 3.11 -0.67
CA ALA A 3 12.05 4.43 -0.13
C ALA A 3 10.70 4.96 -0.65
N LEU A 4 10.34 4.70 -1.91
CA LEU A 4 9.06 5.12 -2.49
C LEU A 4 7.88 4.39 -1.82
N VAL A 5 8.03 3.09 -1.58
CA VAL A 5 7.00 2.27 -0.93
C VAL A 5 6.96 2.53 0.58
N ALA A 6 8.10 2.78 1.23
CA ALA A 6 8.14 3.10 2.66
C ALA A 6 7.56 4.49 2.98
N ALA A 7 7.61 5.43 2.02
CA ALA A 7 7.10 6.78 2.15
C ALA A 7 5.57 6.84 1.98
N VAL A 8 4.82 6.19 2.87
CA VAL A 8 3.36 6.09 2.78
C VAL A 8 2.66 7.46 2.74
N GLU A 9 3.23 8.51 3.35
CA GLU A 9 2.73 9.89 3.32
C GLU A 9 2.67 10.49 1.90
N ASP A 10 3.48 9.97 0.98
CA ASP A 10 3.54 10.44 -0.40
C ASP A 10 2.48 9.79 -1.30
N TYR A 11 1.77 8.76 -0.82
CA TYR A 11 0.81 8.02 -1.62
C TYR A 11 -0.28 8.91 -2.25
N PRO A 12 -0.87 9.91 -1.57
CA PRO A 12 -1.84 10.82 -2.19
C PRO A 12 -1.29 11.62 -3.37
N LYS A 13 0.05 11.74 -3.51
CA LYS A 13 0.67 12.50 -4.61
C LYS A 13 0.62 11.76 -5.94
N PHE A 14 0.44 10.44 -5.94
CA PHE A 14 0.54 9.64 -7.17
C PHE A 14 -0.40 8.43 -7.25
N LEU A 15 -1.05 8.03 -6.16
CA LEU A 15 -2.09 7.00 -6.18
C LEU A 15 -3.46 7.67 -6.36
N PRO A 16 -4.13 7.56 -7.53
CA PRO A 16 -5.33 8.34 -7.84
C PRO A 16 -6.53 8.08 -6.93
N TRP A 17 -6.56 6.91 -6.29
CA TRP A 17 -7.59 6.49 -5.34
C TRP A 17 -7.25 6.84 -3.89
N CYS A 18 -6.02 7.28 -3.61
CA CYS A 18 -5.56 7.59 -2.27
C CYS A 18 -5.99 9.01 -1.90
N GLY A 19 -7.00 9.10 -1.03
CA GLY A 19 -7.58 10.37 -0.62
C GLY A 19 -6.78 11.10 0.44
N ALA A 20 -6.19 10.35 1.37
CA ALA A 20 -5.40 10.87 2.48
C ALA A 20 -4.56 9.74 3.08
N VAL A 21 -3.50 10.12 3.81
CA VAL A 21 -2.74 9.22 4.66
C VAL A 21 -2.54 9.88 6.02
N GLU A 22 -2.71 9.10 7.08
CA GLU A 22 -2.48 9.51 8.46
C GLU A 22 -1.45 8.58 9.10
N ILE A 23 -0.33 9.12 9.56
CA ILE A 23 0.64 8.36 10.35
C ILE A 23 0.17 8.34 11.81
N ARG A 24 -0.12 7.15 12.32
CA ARG A 24 -0.52 6.96 13.72
C ARG A 24 0.69 6.71 14.63
N GLU A 25 1.67 5.98 14.12
CA GLU A 25 2.90 5.67 14.85
C GLU A 25 4.07 5.52 13.88
N ARG A 26 5.26 5.97 14.27
CA ARG A 26 6.50 5.79 13.52
C ARG A 26 7.61 5.36 14.48
N GLY A 27 8.12 4.16 14.27
CA GLY A 27 9.32 3.64 14.90
C GLY A 27 10.52 3.68 13.95
N GLU A 28 11.61 3.02 14.36
CA GLU A 28 12.84 2.93 13.54
C GLU A 28 12.60 2.15 12.25
N ASN A 29 12.01 0.96 12.36
CA ASN A 29 11.72 0.06 11.25
C ASN A 29 10.23 -0.29 11.17
N THR A 30 9.38 0.45 11.87
CA THR A 30 7.93 0.21 11.91
C THR A 30 7.16 1.47 11.61
N ILE A 31 6.02 1.33 10.94
CA ILE A 31 5.09 2.43 10.72
C ILE A 31 3.66 1.93 10.79
N VAL A 32 2.83 2.58 11.59
CA VAL A 32 1.39 2.35 11.62
C VAL A 32 0.73 3.52 10.93
N ALA A 33 0.05 3.26 9.81
CA ALA A 33 -0.54 4.31 8.99
C ALA A 33 -1.93 3.92 8.51
N SER A 34 -2.83 4.91 8.47
CA SER A 34 -4.14 4.79 7.86
C SER A 34 -4.10 5.34 6.43
N VAL A 35 -4.60 4.58 5.47
CA VAL A 35 -4.72 4.97 4.07
C VAL A 35 -6.19 5.13 3.73
N GLY A 36 -6.57 6.32 3.27
CA GLY A 36 -7.92 6.63 2.81
C GLY A 36 -8.14 6.25 1.34
N ILE A 37 -9.18 5.47 1.09
CA ILE A 37 -9.69 5.13 -0.24
C ILE A 37 -10.81 6.11 -0.60
N HIS A 38 -10.55 7.01 -1.55
CA HIS A 38 -11.52 7.92 -2.12
C HIS A 38 -11.68 7.63 -3.62
N TYR A 39 -12.75 6.92 -3.99
CA TYR A 39 -12.97 6.53 -5.39
C TYR A 39 -14.45 6.46 -5.70
N HIS A 40 -14.92 7.23 -6.69
CA HIS A 40 -16.31 7.22 -7.20
C HIS A 40 -17.39 7.21 -6.10
N GLY A 41 -17.22 8.06 -5.08
CA GLY A 41 -18.18 8.18 -3.97
C GLY A 41 -17.97 7.19 -2.82
N VAL A 42 -17.13 6.16 -3.00
CA VAL A 42 -16.67 5.32 -1.89
C VAL A 42 -15.64 6.11 -1.07
N ARG A 43 -15.89 6.19 0.24
CA ARG A 43 -14.99 6.78 1.23
C ARG A 43 -14.80 5.79 2.36
N GLN A 44 -13.63 5.18 2.40
CA GLN A 44 -13.25 4.20 3.42
C GLN A 44 -11.77 4.38 3.76
N SER A 45 -11.33 3.77 4.84
CA SER A 45 -9.92 3.73 5.21
C SER A 45 -9.54 2.36 5.74
N PHE A 46 -8.28 2.00 5.60
CA PHE A 46 -7.69 0.86 6.28
C PHE A 46 -6.36 1.27 6.88
N THR A 47 -6.05 0.70 8.03
CA THR A 47 -4.84 0.97 8.79
C THR A 47 -4.00 -0.29 8.81
N THR A 48 -2.72 -0.17 8.45
CA THR A 48 -1.76 -1.27 8.57
C THR A 48 -0.62 -0.90 9.49
N SER A 49 -0.09 -1.90 10.19
CA SER A 49 1.23 -1.87 10.80
C SER A 49 2.20 -2.50 9.83
N ASN A 50 3.23 -1.74 9.46
CA ASN A 50 4.24 -2.14 8.50
C ASN A 50 5.56 -2.36 9.22
N GLU A 51 6.16 -3.53 9.01
CA GLU A 51 7.52 -3.87 9.47
C GLU A 51 8.46 -3.82 8.26
N ASN A 52 9.43 -2.93 8.33
CA ASN A 52 10.34 -2.62 7.24
C ASN A 52 11.69 -3.30 7.47
N VAL A 53 12.13 -4.09 6.49
CA VAL A 53 13.52 -4.53 6.38
C VAL A 53 14.14 -3.72 5.23
N PRO A 54 14.95 -2.69 5.53
CA PRO A 54 15.48 -1.77 4.52
C PRO A 54 16.04 -2.49 3.30
N PHE A 55 15.61 -2.02 2.12
CA PHE A 55 16.01 -2.54 0.80
C PHE A 55 15.65 -4.01 0.51
N SER A 56 14.95 -4.71 1.42
CA SER A 56 14.63 -6.13 1.28
C SER A 56 13.12 -6.39 1.25
N SER A 57 12.38 -5.95 2.28
CA SER A 57 10.93 -6.18 2.33
C SER A 57 10.17 -5.19 3.20
N ILE A 58 8.86 -5.08 2.99
CA ILE A 58 7.92 -4.42 3.89
C ILE A 58 6.76 -5.38 4.13
N LYS A 59 6.57 -5.82 5.36
CA LYS A 59 5.44 -6.68 5.76
C LYS A 59 4.34 -5.81 6.32
N MET A 60 3.15 -5.91 5.75
CA MET A 60 1.95 -5.17 6.13
C MET A 60 1.01 -6.10 6.86
N LYS A 61 0.47 -5.64 7.99
CA LYS A 61 -0.59 -6.34 8.74
C LYS A 61 -1.72 -5.40 9.07
N LEU A 62 -2.96 -5.87 8.93
CA LEU A 62 -4.15 -5.11 9.29
C LEU A 62 -4.13 -4.73 10.77
N VAL A 63 -4.45 -3.47 11.03
CA VAL A 63 -4.75 -2.94 12.37
C VAL A 63 -6.23 -2.61 12.49
N ASP A 64 -6.80 -1.98 11.45
CA ASP A 64 -8.20 -1.53 11.43
C ASP A 64 -8.69 -1.33 9.99
N GLY A 65 -9.99 -1.46 9.73
CA GLY A 65 -10.58 -1.21 8.40
C GLY A 65 -11.73 -2.15 8.04
N PRO A 66 -12.19 -2.14 6.77
CA PRO A 66 -13.32 -2.95 6.29
C PRO A 66 -12.98 -4.43 6.09
N PHE A 67 -11.79 -4.85 6.51
CA PHE A 67 -11.26 -6.19 6.33
C PHE A 67 -11.32 -6.94 7.65
N LYS A 68 -11.53 -8.26 7.57
CA LYS A 68 -11.27 -9.19 8.65
C LYS A 68 -9.78 -9.53 8.71
N THR A 69 -9.15 -9.66 7.55
CA THR A 69 -7.69 -9.82 7.40
C THR A 69 -7.22 -9.00 6.20
N LEU A 70 -6.04 -8.41 6.34
CA LEU A 70 -5.30 -7.80 5.25
C LEU A 70 -3.82 -7.94 5.62
N ASP A 71 -3.13 -8.77 4.86
CA ASP A 71 -1.71 -9.03 5.04
C ASP A 71 -1.03 -8.89 3.69
N GLY A 72 0.08 -8.16 3.68
CA GLY A 72 0.81 -7.86 2.45
C GLY A 72 2.31 -8.02 2.66
N VAL A 73 3.03 -8.40 1.61
CA VAL A 73 4.48 -8.36 1.61
C VAL A 73 4.95 -7.70 0.33
N TRP A 74 5.62 -6.58 0.48
CA TRP A 74 6.47 -6.04 -0.56
C TRP A 74 7.84 -6.70 -0.49
N THR A 75 8.34 -7.16 -1.64
CA THR A 75 9.70 -7.67 -1.79
C THR A 75 10.46 -6.84 -2.80
N PHE A 76 11.69 -6.46 -2.45
CA PHE A 76 12.59 -5.68 -3.28
C PHE A 76 13.79 -6.55 -3.67
N LYS A 77 13.99 -6.75 -4.97
CA LYS A 77 15.12 -7.52 -5.51
C LYS A 77 15.98 -6.63 -6.38
N ALA A 78 17.22 -6.38 -5.97
CA ALA A 78 18.19 -5.71 -6.82
C ALA A 78 18.51 -6.61 -8.03
N LEU A 79 18.41 -6.04 -9.24
CA LEU A 79 18.78 -6.75 -10.47
C LEU A 79 20.13 -6.26 -11.01
N ARG A 80 20.38 -4.96 -10.87
CA ARG A 80 21.62 -4.21 -11.20
C ARG A 80 21.63 -2.92 -10.38
N GLU A 81 22.70 -2.13 -10.45
CA GLU A 81 22.84 -0.89 -9.68
C GLU A 81 21.69 0.11 -9.91
N ASP A 82 21.16 0.16 -11.14
CA ASP A 82 20.09 1.07 -11.58
C ASP A 82 18.76 0.34 -11.87
N ALA A 83 18.58 -0.90 -11.42
CA ALA A 83 17.28 -1.58 -11.55
C ALA A 83 16.94 -2.50 -10.39
N CYS A 84 15.66 -2.43 -10.02
CA CYS A 84 15.07 -3.21 -8.94
C CYS A 84 13.74 -3.79 -9.39
N LYS A 85 13.54 -5.08 -9.14
CA LYS A 85 12.23 -5.71 -9.24
C LYS A 85 11.49 -5.51 -7.92
N ILE A 86 10.23 -5.10 -8.01
CA ILE A 86 9.30 -5.10 -6.89
C ILE A 86 8.23 -6.16 -7.09
N GLU A 87 7.84 -6.81 -6.01
CA GLU A 87 6.75 -7.80 -5.96
C GLU A 87 5.85 -7.43 -4.77
N LEU A 88 4.54 -7.53 -4.95
CA LEU A 88 3.55 -7.38 -3.89
C LEU A 88 2.69 -8.64 -3.84
N ASP A 89 2.81 -9.37 -2.73
CA ASP A 89 1.89 -10.45 -2.37
C ASP A 89 0.87 -9.89 -1.39
N LEU A 90 -0.41 -9.86 -1.76
CA LEU A 90 -1.48 -9.28 -0.95
C LEU A 90 -2.60 -10.29 -0.73
N HIS A 91 -2.93 -10.53 0.54
CA HIS A 91 -4.01 -11.40 0.99
C HIS A 91 -5.01 -10.57 1.79
N TYR A 92 -6.30 -10.70 1.51
CA TYR A 92 -7.33 -10.00 2.27
C TYR A 92 -8.65 -10.77 2.30
N GLU A 93 -9.41 -10.55 3.36
CA GLU A 93 -10.77 -11.03 3.55
C GLU A 93 -11.62 -9.85 4.05
N PHE A 94 -12.76 -9.57 3.42
CA PHE A 94 -13.69 -8.55 3.92
C PHE A 94 -14.40 -9.02 5.19
N SER A 95 -14.70 -8.08 6.11
CA SER A 95 -15.40 -8.43 7.35
C SER A 95 -16.90 -8.74 7.17
N SER A 96 -17.48 -8.41 6.01
CA SER A 96 -18.84 -8.80 5.63
C SER A 96 -19.03 -8.80 4.12
N ARG A 97 -20.03 -9.57 3.64
CA ARG A 97 -20.43 -9.58 2.22
C ARG A 97 -20.91 -8.22 1.70
N VAL A 98 -21.51 -7.40 2.55
CA VAL A 98 -21.98 -6.07 2.16
C VAL A 98 -20.79 -5.14 1.89
N LEU A 99 -19.78 -5.17 2.77
CA LEU A 99 -18.54 -4.40 2.57
C LEU A 99 -17.79 -4.87 1.33
N GLU A 100 -17.72 -6.18 1.09
CA GLU A 100 -17.15 -6.75 -0.13
C GLU A 100 -17.86 -6.24 -1.39
N GLN A 101 -19.19 -6.17 -1.41
CA GLN A 101 -19.93 -5.67 -2.58
C GLN A 101 -19.70 -4.17 -2.83
N ILE A 102 -19.50 -3.38 -1.78
CA ILE A 102 -19.30 -1.93 -1.89
C ILE A 102 -17.83 -1.60 -2.26
N ILE A 103 -16.88 -2.27 -1.62
CA ILE A 103 -15.45 -1.92 -1.63
C ILE A 103 -14.64 -2.88 -2.51
N GLY A 104 -15.08 -4.12 -2.69
CA GLY A 104 -14.39 -5.16 -3.46
C GLY A 104 -13.96 -4.73 -4.86
N PRO A 105 -14.84 -4.13 -5.69
CA PRO A 105 -14.47 -3.69 -7.03
C PRO A 105 -13.33 -2.67 -7.06
N VAL A 106 -13.35 -1.67 -6.16
CA VAL A 106 -12.28 -0.68 -6.07
C VAL A 106 -11.01 -1.29 -5.48
N PHE A 107 -11.12 -2.14 -4.45
CA PHE A 107 -9.96 -2.74 -3.81
C PHE A 107 -9.22 -3.72 -4.73
N GLY A 108 -9.95 -4.47 -5.56
CA GLY A 108 -9.36 -5.29 -6.61
C GLY A 108 -8.56 -4.46 -7.62
N MET A 109 -9.07 -3.30 -8.03
CA MET A 109 -8.32 -2.36 -8.88
C MET A 109 -7.08 -1.80 -8.18
N ILE A 110 -7.22 -1.41 -6.91
CA ILE A 110 -6.11 -0.93 -6.08
C ILE A 110 -4.99 -1.96 -6.04
N ALA A 111 -5.29 -3.20 -5.63
CA ALA A 111 -4.32 -4.28 -5.51
C ALA A 111 -3.55 -4.53 -6.81
N ASN A 112 -4.25 -4.53 -7.95
CA ASN A 112 -3.65 -4.75 -9.28
C ASN A 112 -2.86 -3.54 -9.80
N SER A 113 -3.15 -2.33 -9.34
CA SER A 113 -2.51 -1.09 -9.80
C SER A 113 -1.24 -0.71 -9.02
N MET A 114 -1.03 -1.28 -7.84
CA MET A 114 0.01 -0.82 -6.90
C MET A 114 1.41 -0.88 -7.52
N VAL A 115 1.81 -2.04 -8.07
CA VAL A 115 3.14 -2.24 -8.66
C VAL A 115 3.40 -1.23 -9.78
N ASP A 116 2.47 -1.11 -10.74
CA ASP A 116 2.58 -0.16 -11.86
C ASP A 116 2.68 1.29 -11.39
N SER A 117 1.89 1.66 -10.37
CA SER A 117 1.92 3.01 -9.81
C SER A 117 3.28 3.37 -9.20
N PHE A 118 3.93 2.42 -8.53
CA PHE A 118 5.28 2.64 -7.99
C PHE A 118 6.36 2.68 -9.07
N CYS A 119 6.23 1.89 -10.14
CA CYS A 119 7.12 1.97 -11.29
C CYS A 119 7.04 3.37 -11.93
N LYS A 120 5.83 3.85 -12.23
CA LYS A 120 5.59 5.21 -12.76
C LYS A 120 6.10 6.30 -11.82
N ARG A 121 5.92 6.12 -10.51
CA ARG A 121 6.45 7.05 -9.51
C ARG A 121 7.98 7.07 -9.51
N ALA A 122 8.63 5.93 -9.71
CA ALA A 122 10.08 5.87 -9.81
C ALA A 122 10.60 6.64 -11.04
N GLU A 123 9.99 6.45 -12.22
CA GLU A 123 10.31 7.20 -13.43
C GLU A 123 10.12 8.72 -13.21
N THR A 124 9.05 9.11 -12.53
CA THR A 124 8.77 10.53 -12.23
C THR A 124 9.81 11.15 -11.29
N VAL A 125 10.35 10.38 -10.34
CA VAL A 125 11.26 10.88 -9.29
C VAL A 125 12.72 10.78 -9.71
N TYR A 126 13.09 9.77 -10.51
CA TYR A 126 14.48 9.44 -10.82
C TYR A 126 14.85 9.55 -12.31
N GLY A 127 13.87 9.72 -13.21
CA GLY A 127 14.08 9.69 -14.67
C GLY A 127 14.18 8.28 -15.22
#